data_AF-A0A839YDB5-F1
#
_entry.id   AF-A0A839YDB5-F1
#
_cell.length_a   1.000
_cell.length_b   1.000
_cell.length_c   1.000
_cell.angle_alpha   90.00
_cell.angle_beta   90.00
_cell.angle_gamma   90.00
#
_symmetry.space_group_name_H-M   'P 1'
#
loop_
_entity.id
_entity.type
_entity.pdbx_description
1 polymer ?
#
loop_
_entity_poly.entity_id
_entity_poly.type
_entity_poly.pdbx_seq_one_letter_code
_entity_poly.pdbx_strand_id
1 'polypeptide(L)' 'MHPLMMHCFGLPEGTFNFFMRRDGLMQFVAVEDIGRIVAAVFAASDRFAGITLELAGDESSEDQLATVISEAAGRRIG' A
#
# COMPACT_ATOMS: atom_id res chain seq x y z
N MET A 1 2.75 7.38 -8.53
CA MET A 1 1.34 7.25 -8.08
C MET A 1 0.44 8.04 -9.04
N HIS A 2 -0.52 7.40 -9.71
CA HIS A 2 -1.40 8.09 -10.66
C HIS A 2 -2.42 8.98 -9.92
N PRO A 3 -2.67 10.23 -10.34
CA PRO A 3 -3.51 11.19 -9.60
C PRO A 3 -4.96 10.73 -9.37
N LEU A 4 -5.48 9.80 -10.17
CA LEU A 4 -6.82 9.23 -9.94
C LEU A 4 -6.94 8.47 -8.61
N MET A 5 -5.90 7.73 -8.18
CA MET A 5 -5.98 6.99 -6.92
C MET A 5 -6.08 7.93 -5.71
N MET A 6 -5.44 9.10 -5.75
CA MET A 6 -5.51 10.06 -4.64
C MET A 6 -6.93 10.58 -4.41
N HIS A 7 -7.71 10.78 -5.48
CA HIS A 7 -9.08 11.29 -5.40
C HIS A 7 -10.04 10.28 -4.76
N CYS A 8 -9.80 8.97 -4.92
CA CYS A 8 -10.63 7.95 -4.30
C CYS A 8 -10.51 7.91 -2.76
N PHE A 9 -9.43 8.49 -2.21
CA PHE A 9 -9.16 8.48 -0.77
C PHE A 9 -9.40 9.85 -0.10
N GLY A 10 -9.89 10.86 -0.81
CA GLY A 10 -10.10 12.21 -0.25
C GLY A 10 -8.80 12.98 0.04
N LEU A 11 -7.66 12.49 -0.46
CA LEU A 11 -6.36 13.08 -0.19
C LEU A 11 -6.28 14.55 -0.64
N PRO A 12 -6.79 14.96 -1.82
CA PRO A 12 -6.81 16.38 -2.20
C PRO A 12 -7.49 17.27 -1.16
N GLU A 13 -8.58 16.80 -0.55
CA GLU A 13 -9.36 17.50 0.47
C GLU A 13 -8.68 17.48 1.86
N GLY A 14 -7.57 16.75 2.00
CA GLY A 14 -6.88 16.59 3.27
C GLY A 14 -7.49 15.50 4.14
N THR A 15 -8.34 14.65 3.58
CA THR A 15 -8.92 13.52 4.29
C THR A 15 -8.29 12.21 3.83
N PHE A 16 -8.32 11.20 4.69
CA PHE A 16 -7.98 9.83 4.33
C PHE A 16 -9.19 8.91 4.50
N ASN A 17 -10.06 8.91 3.50
CA ASN A 17 -11.24 8.06 3.47
C ASN A 17 -10.87 6.66 2.97
N PHE A 18 -10.56 5.78 3.91
CA PHE A 18 -10.43 4.35 3.66
C PHE A 18 -11.53 3.62 4.41
N PHE A 19 -12.12 2.57 3.82
CA PHE A 19 -13.04 1.68 4.54
C PHE A 19 -12.26 0.76 5.50
N MET A 20 -11.53 1.36 6.45
CA MET A 20 -10.94 0.63 7.56
C MET A 20 -11.96 0.52 8.69
N ARG A 21 -11.91 -0.61 9.42
CA ARG A 21 -12.44 -0.61 10.78
C ARG A 21 -11.53 0.32 11.58
N ARG A 22 -12.10 1.16 12.44
CA ARG A 22 -11.39 2.19 13.22
C ARG A 22 -10.17 1.69 14.02
N ASP A 23 -10.12 0.38 14.33
CA ASP A 23 -9.03 -0.28 15.05
C ASP A 23 -8.37 -1.41 14.22
N GLY A 24 -8.58 -1.43 12.91
CA GLY A 24 -8.13 -2.49 12.02
C GLY A 24 -6.69 -2.24 11.54
N LEU A 25 -5.84 -3.24 11.75
CA LEU A 25 -4.54 -3.30 11.09
C LEU A 25 -4.71 -3.85 9.66
N MET A 26 -3.99 -3.25 8.71
CA MET A 26 -4.00 -3.66 7.30
C MET A 26 -2.58 -3.82 6.77
N GLN A 27 -2.40 -4.79 5.89
CA GLN A 27 -1.13 -5.06 5.21
C GLN A 27 -1.02 -4.20 3.94
N PHE A 28 0.05 -3.42 3.85
CA PHE A 28 0.38 -2.60 2.68
C PHE A 28 1.71 -3.03 2.10
N VAL A 29 1.76 -3.20 0.78
CA VAL A 29 3.00 -3.50 0.06
C VAL A 29 3.23 -2.43 -1.00
N ALA A 30 4.45 -1.91 -1.08
CA ALA A 30 4.82 -0.93 -2.09
C ALA A 30 4.82 -1.59 -3.48
N VAL A 31 4.34 -0.85 -4.50
CA VAL A 31 4.26 -1.35 -5.89
C VAL A 31 5.65 -1.71 -6.41
N GLU A 32 6.66 -0.94 -6.03
CA GLU A 32 8.06 -1.15 -6.38
C GLU A 32 8.57 -2.49 -5.85
N ASP A 33 8.18 -2.86 -4.63
CA ASP A 33 8.58 -4.12 -4.01
C ASP A 33 7.84 -5.31 -4.65
N ILE A 34 6.56 -5.16 -5.02
CA ILE A 34 5.86 -6.15 -5.85
C ILE A 34 6.65 -6.41 -7.13
N GLY A 35 7.08 -5.36 -7.83
CA GLY A 35 7.87 -5.48 -9.06
C GLY A 35 9.17 -6.25 -8.84
N ARG A 36 9.88 -5.99 -7.74
CA ARG A 36 11.10 -6.71 -7.37
C ARG A 36 10.83 -8.19 -7.11
N ILE A 37 9.77 -8.52 -6.39
CA ILE A 37 9.38 -9.89 -6.08
C ILE A 37 8.99 -10.64 -7.36
N VAL A 38 8.17 -10.01 -8.22
CA VAL A 38 7.76 -10.58 -9.50
C VAL A 38 8.97 -10.88 -10.39
N ALA A 39 9.92 -9.94 -10.51
CA ALA A 39 11.15 -10.16 -11.27
C ALA A 39 11.95 -11.38 -10.76
N ALA A 40 12.05 -11.54 -9.43
CA ALA A 40 12.72 -12.69 -8.83
C ALA A 40 11.97 -14.01 -9.08
N VAL A 41 10.64 -14.00 -9.00
CA VAL A 41 9.78 -15.17 -9.28
C VAL A 41 9.96 -15.64 -10.73
N PHE A 42 9.93 -14.71 -11.69
CA PHE A 42 10.14 -15.05 -13.11
C PHE A 42 11.54 -15.59 -13.39
N ALA A 43 12.57 -15.09 -12.70
CA ALA A 43 13.94 -15.57 -12.85
C ALA A 43 14.16 -16.99 -12.29
N ALA A 44 13.27 -17.49 -11.43
CA ALA A 44 13.34 -18.81 -10.79
C ALA A 44 12.07 -19.63 -11.06
N SER A 45 11.65 -19.69 -12.32
CA SER A 45 10.39 -20.32 -12.72
C SER A 45 10.29 -21.80 -12.36
N ASP A 46 11.41 -22.52 -12.31
CA ASP A 46 11.48 -23.93 -11.87
C ASP A 46 11.00 -24.13 -10.43
N ARG A 47 11.18 -23.11 -9.58
CA ARG A 47 10.77 -23.12 -8.18
C ARG A 47 9.35 -22.61 -7.94
N PHE A 48 8.89 -21.68 -8.77
CA PHE A 48 7.66 -20.91 -8.50
C PHE A 48 6.54 -21.12 -9.53
N ALA A 49 6.75 -21.91 -10.59
CA ALA A 49 5.69 -22.21 -11.54
C ALA A 49 4.53 -22.98 -10.89
N GLY A 50 3.30 -22.55 -11.16
CA GLY A 50 2.08 -23.25 -10.76
C GLY A 50 1.68 -23.07 -9.29
N ILE A 51 2.34 -22.18 -8.54
CA ILE A 51 1.96 -21.88 -7.15
C ILE A 51 1.30 -20.50 -7.03
N THR A 52 0.47 -20.35 -6.01
CA THR A 52 0.00 -19.04 -5.55
C THR A 52 0.86 -18.61 -4.37
N LEU A 53 1.38 -17.37 -4.42
CA LEU A 53 2.16 -16.77 -3.34
C LEU A 53 1.39 -15.57 -2.79
N GLU A 54 1.14 -15.58 -1.49
CA GLU A 54 0.61 -14.42 -0.76
C GLU A 54 1.73 -13.42 -0.51
N LEU A 55 1.48 -12.14 -0.80
CA LEU A 55 2.40 -11.04 -0.49
C LEU A 55 1.83 -10.23 0.67
N ALA A 56 2.56 -10.20 1.78
CA ALA A 56 2.30 -9.30 2.89
C ALA A 56 3.46 -8.29 2.97
N GLY A 57 3.11 -7.02 3.24
CA GLY A 57 4.09 -5.96 3.42
C GLY A 57 4.07 -5.48 4.86
N ASP A 58 4.00 -4.16 5.05
CA ASP A 58 3.96 -3.57 6.38
C ASP A 58 2.53 -3.57 6.92
N GLU A 59 2.39 -3.92 8.19
CA GLU A 59 1.15 -3.76 8.93
C GLU A 59 1.01 -2.31 9.39
N SER A 60 -0.11 -1.67 9.09
CA SER A 60 -0.35 -0.28 9.49
C SER A 60 -1.78 -0.06 9.94
N SER A 61 -1.93 0.74 10.99
CA SER A 61 -3.20 1.34 11.39
C SER A 61 -3.52 2.58 10.56
N GLU A 62 -4.77 3.05 10.65
CA GLU A 62 -5.22 4.30 10.02
C GLU A 62 -4.37 5.51 10.47
N ASP A 63 -4.09 5.64 11.77
CA ASP A 63 -3.29 6.75 12.32
C ASP A 63 -1.84 6.75 11.79
N GLN A 64 -1.24 5.56 11.69
CA GLN A 64 0.11 5.40 11.14
C GLN A 64 0.14 5.79 9.67
N LEU A 65 -0.88 5.36 8.91
CA LEU A 65 -0.98 5.67 7.50
C LEU A 65 -1.23 7.17 7.25
N ALA A 66 -2.13 7.80 8.02
CA ALA A 66 -2.35 9.24 7.95
C ALA A 66 -1.09 10.04 8.26
N THR A 67 -0.27 9.58 9.21
CA THR A 67 1.02 10.19 9.55
C THR A 67 2.00 10.13 8.37
N VAL A 68 2.23 8.93 7.84
CA VAL A 68 3.17 8.72 6.71
C VAL A 68 2.71 9.49 5.46
N ILE A 69 1.41 9.48 5.16
CA ILE A 69 0.86 10.23 4.04
C ILE A 69 1.00 11.73 4.28
N SER A 70 0.77 12.22 5.50
CA SER A 70 0.93 13.64 5.82
C SER A 70 2.37 14.13 5.61
N GLU A 71 3.35 13.32 6.05
CA GLU A 71 4.77 13.59 5.84
C GLU A 71 5.12 13.63 4.35
N ALA A 72 4.67 12.64 3.59
CA ALA A 72 4.91 12.58 2.15
C ALA A 72 4.21 13.71 1.37
N ALA A 73 3.03 14.14 1.82
CA ALA A 73 2.26 15.21 1.19
C ALA A 73 2.72 16.62 1.61
N GLY A 74 3.55 16.73 2.65
CA GLY A 74 3.98 18.02 3.22
C GLY A 74 2.86 18.83 3.87
N ARG A 75 1.72 18.19 4.20
CA ARG A 75 0.58 18.81 4.87
C ARG A 75 -0.20 17.76 5.66
N ARG A 76 -0.95 18.20 6.66
CA ARG A 76 -1.79 17.30 7.47
C ARG A 76 -2.90 16.68 6.63
N ILE A 77 -3.01 15.36 6.71
CA ILE A 77 -4.11 14.52 6.24
C ILE A 77 -4.71 13.84 7.48
N GLY A 78 -6.03 13.72 7.55
CA GLY A 78 -6.70 13.02 8.65
C GLY A 78 -8.13 12.62 8.37
#